data_AF-D3Q2T4-F1
#
_entry.id   AF-D3Q2T4-F1
#
_cell.length_a   1.000
_cell.length_b   1.000
_cell.length_c   1.000
_cell.angle_alpha   90.00
_cell.angle_beta   90.00
_cell.angle_gamma   90.00
#
_symmetry.space_group_name_H-M   'P 1'
#
loop_
_entity.id
_entity.type
_entity.pdbx_description
1 polymer ?
#
loop_
_entity_poly.entity_id
_entity_poly.type
_entity_poly.pdbx_seq_one_letter_code
_entity_poly.pdbx_strand_id
1 'polypeptide(L)'
;MSVQDPRPDVAPEEQSAPEGDTLVSQPVSPSATTYEAATVSPGEPETVPDLAAPASFTVPQDEPAAAPSDKLWVHFVWEGLLLVLIALGVAAFFLFGPNTGLGSPDRVMELLVGSTPFLLFAMALGLSMRVGSINLAVVHLGLLSTVLFSSLGNQPLLTAIGIVAGAMVAAGVLLALLVTVFKAPGWAASLLVAMAAWFLVSERELGLLGPMTPDSGLSAQLELTSLTGWIIIGVVVGLSIAGGILGIVRPVRETFGVCVDAVEQRGRRTAGAFLTTWVALIGSCLLAGAAGYLVLVPTGANLNINVVEANGLAPLLTGLGIVLIGGTSARGRRGGVFGTLLAAVVVFMVALLVQNLNGSWIVNNAIPFGALLLGLLVNWLMDLMNRPKKTYGAPYTAMASDASLSAPIYTPVNAPSSPAADFGAAQSVPVSPAPDTVAPVAEPVSPMAASPGETLTLPADPPASGDSTQEIPADANPYLYRPPAG
;
A
#
# COMPACT_ATOMS: atom_id res chain seq x y z
N MET A 1 -58.61 4.78 18.04
CA MET A 1 -57.98 5.09 19.34
C MET A 1 -56.75 5.90 19.03
N SER A 2 -56.86 7.22 19.19
CA SER A 2 -55.77 8.18 19.02
C SER A 2 -54.91 8.18 20.27
N VAL A 3 -53.59 8.03 20.09
CA VAL A 3 -52.61 8.35 21.13
C VAL A 3 -51.64 9.35 20.53
N GLN A 4 -51.84 10.59 20.98
CA GLN A 4 -50.97 11.75 20.87
C GLN A 4 -49.81 11.53 21.84
N ASP A 5 -48.57 11.80 21.40
CA ASP A 5 -47.46 12.05 22.33
C ASP A 5 -46.60 13.23 21.83
N PRO A 6 -46.15 14.13 22.71
CA PRO A 6 -45.71 15.47 22.35
C PRO A 6 -44.20 15.59 22.17
N ARG A 7 -43.80 16.54 21.33
CA ARG A 7 -42.45 17.11 21.28
C ARG A 7 -42.09 17.81 22.60
N PRO A 8 -40.79 17.88 22.91
CA PRO A 8 -40.22 19.08 23.47
C PRO A 8 -39.15 19.68 22.55
N ASP A 9 -39.34 20.97 22.24
CA ASP A 9 -38.35 21.85 21.64
C ASP A 9 -37.18 22.05 22.62
N VAL A 10 -35.96 21.81 22.15
CA VAL A 10 -34.72 22.17 22.85
C VAL A 10 -33.97 23.16 21.97
N ALA A 11 -33.91 24.41 22.42
CA ALA A 11 -33.09 25.46 21.85
C ALA A 11 -31.59 25.17 22.10
N PRO A 12 -30.69 25.49 21.17
CA PRO A 12 -29.26 25.44 21.45
C PRO A 12 -28.81 26.69 22.22
N GLU A 13 -28.22 26.49 23.39
CA GLU A 13 -27.48 27.49 24.14
C GLU A 13 -26.24 27.95 23.35
N GLU A 14 -26.13 29.26 23.12
CA GLU A 14 -24.90 29.93 22.69
C GLU A 14 -23.82 29.77 23.76
N GLN A 15 -22.83 28.94 23.48
CA GLN A 15 -21.64 28.80 24.31
C GLN A 15 -20.62 29.85 23.88
N SER A 16 -20.47 30.85 24.74
CA SER A 16 -19.51 31.95 24.66
C SER A 16 -18.08 31.42 24.76
N ALA A 17 -17.26 31.70 23.74
CA ALA A 17 -15.82 31.42 23.78
C ALA A 17 -15.07 32.53 24.55
N PRO A 18 -14.04 32.18 25.35
CA PRO A 18 -13.25 33.16 26.09
C PRO A 18 -12.25 33.88 25.17
N GLU A 19 -12.21 35.21 25.30
CA GLU A 19 -11.16 36.09 24.79
C GLU A 19 -9.79 35.67 25.35
N GLY A 20 -8.88 35.30 24.45
CA GLY A 20 -7.48 34.98 24.77
C GLY A 20 -6.55 36.05 24.22
N ASP A 21 -5.73 36.59 25.12
CA ASP A 21 -4.75 37.67 24.96
C ASP A 21 -3.96 37.68 23.65
N THR A 22 -3.97 38.84 23.00
CA THR A 22 -3.07 39.20 21.90
C THR A 22 -1.72 39.64 22.48
N LEU A 23 -0.73 38.75 22.46
CA LEU A 23 0.66 39.11 22.70
C LEU A 23 1.20 39.89 21.50
N VAL A 24 1.44 41.17 21.74
CA VAL A 24 2.10 42.14 20.85
C VAL A 24 3.57 41.75 20.69
N SER A 25 3.93 41.18 19.54
CA SER A 25 5.32 40.98 19.13
C SER A 25 5.87 42.28 18.53
N GLN A 26 6.80 42.93 19.22
CA GLN A 26 7.56 44.06 18.68
C GLN A 26 8.55 43.58 17.60
N PRO A 27 8.67 44.28 16.45
CA PRO A 27 9.73 44.01 15.50
C PRO A 27 11.06 44.61 15.98
N VAL A 28 12.06 43.76 16.22
CA VAL A 28 13.45 44.17 16.45
C VAL A 28 14.12 44.38 15.10
N SER A 29 14.39 45.64 14.76
CA SER A 29 15.17 46.03 13.58
C SER A 29 16.63 45.56 13.72
N PRO A 30 17.21 44.83 12.75
CA PRO A 30 18.64 44.54 12.75
C PRO A 30 19.40 45.81 12.32
N SER A 31 20.28 46.29 13.20
CA SER A 31 21.26 47.34 12.89
C SER A 31 22.27 46.82 11.87
N ALA A 32 22.38 47.52 10.73
CA ALA A 32 23.41 47.27 9.74
C ALA A 32 24.77 47.74 10.28
N THR A 33 25.62 46.81 10.69
CA THR A 33 27.06 47.06 10.89
C THR A 33 27.77 47.01 9.55
N THR A 34 28.18 48.18 9.07
CA THR A 34 29.11 48.37 7.96
C THR A 34 30.45 47.76 8.33
N TYR A 35 30.87 46.70 7.64
CA TYR A 35 32.24 46.20 7.74
C TYR A 35 33.14 47.10 6.89
N GLU A 36 33.99 47.86 7.57
CA GLU A 36 35.05 48.67 6.97
C GLU A 36 36.15 47.73 6.45
N ALA A 37 36.39 47.75 5.14
CA ALA A 37 37.41 46.93 4.49
C ALA A 37 38.81 47.44 4.88
N ALA A 38 39.46 46.75 5.81
CA ALA A 38 40.86 46.98 6.13
C ALA A 38 41.73 46.57 4.93
N THR A 39 42.34 47.55 4.27
CA THR A 39 43.39 47.36 3.27
C THR A 39 44.62 46.76 3.94
N VAL A 40 44.82 45.45 3.75
CA VAL A 40 46.05 44.76 4.16
C VAL A 40 47.14 45.06 3.13
N SER A 41 48.22 45.68 3.62
CA SER A 41 49.45 45.96 2.87
C SER A 41 50.17 44.67 2.47
N PRO A 42 50.70 44.54 1.23
CA PRO A 42 51.44 43.36 0.82
C PRO A 42 52.84 43.38 1.48
N GLY A 43 52.94 42.70 2.62
CA GLY A 43 54.19 42.37 3.29
C GLY A 43 54.82 41.11 2.71
N GLU A 44 56.15 41.13 2.67
CA GLU A 44 57.10 40.13 2.18
C GLU A 44 56.78 38.68 2.58
N PRO A 45 57.05 37.67 1.71
CA PRO A 45 56.77 36.27 2.01
C PRO A 45 57.69 35.75 3.13
N GLU A 46 57.18 35.79 4.35
CA GLU A 46 57.78 35.11 5.50
C GLU A 46 57.64 33.60 5.30
N THR A 47 58.77 32.90 5.29
CA THR A 47 58.85 31.45 5.14
C THR A 47 58.34 30.81 6.43
N VAL A 48 57.03 30.57 6.48
CA VAL A 48 56.39 29.82 7.57
C VAL A 48 56.98 28.41 7.59
N PRO A 49 57.57 27.96 8.71
CA PRO A 49 58.06 26.59 8.83
C PRO A 49 56.89 25.63 8.65
N ASP A 50 57.13 24.61 7.82
CA ASP A 50 56.22 23.51 7.47
C ASP A 50 55.60 22.89 8.74
N LEU A 51 54.46 23.47 9.16
CA LEU A 51 53.61 22.92 10.20
C LEU A 51 53.06 21.63 9.62
N ALA A 52 53.69 20.53 10.04
CA ALA A 52 53.27 19.16 9.81
C ALA A 52 51.75 19.09 9.61
N ALA A 53 51.35 18.73 8.40
CA ALA A 53 49.96 18.62 7.99
C ALA A 53 49.14 18.00 9.13
N PRO A 54 48.03 18.64 9.56
CA PRO A 54 47.23 18.11 10.65
C PRO A 54 46.90 16.67 10.31
N ALA A 55 47.32 15.73 11.16
CA ALA A 55 47.05 14.32 11.00
C ALA A 55 45.57 14.20 10.66
N SER A 56 45.27 13.78 9.42
CA SER A 56 43.92 13.64 8.95
C SER A 56 43.26 12.62 9.85
N PHE A 57 42.39 13.11 10.74
CA PHE A 57 41.56 12.27 11.59
C PHE A 57 40.57 11.59 10.64
N THR A 58 40.97 10.48 10.05
CA THR A 58 40.04 9.55 9.41
C THR A 58 39.18 9.02 10.53
N VAL A 59 38.03 9.67 10.78
CA VAL A 59 36.93 9.06 11.51
C VAL A 59 36.76 7.69 10.86
N PRO A 60 36.92 6.58 11.61
CA PRO A 60 36.65 5.27 11.07
C PRO A 60 35.26 5.35 10.46
N GLN A 61 35.15 5.27 9.13
CA GLN A 61 33.86 5.03 8.53
C GLN A 61 33.47 3.68 9.10
N ASP A 62 32.49 3.65 10.00
CA ASP A 62 31.86 2.43 10.45
C ASP A 62 31.57 1.63 9.18
N GLU A 63 32.35 0.57 8.94
CA GLU A 63 32.09 -0.34 7.84
C GLU A 63 30.62 -0.72 8.00
N PRO A 64 29.77 -0.50 6.97
CA PRO A 64 28.35 -0.73 7.10
C PRO A 64 28.18 -2.17 7.56
N ALA A 65 27.73 -2.32 8.82
CA ALA A 65 27.68 -3.60 9.50
C ALA A 65 27.05 -4.62 8.55
N ALA A 66 27.81 -5.67 8.23
CA ALA A 66 27.44 -6.65 7.21
C ALA A 66 25.96 -7.01 7.38
N ALA A 67 25.17 -6.76 6.34
CA ALA A 67 23.72 -6.89 6.42
C ALA A 67 23.38 -8.29 6.94
N PRO A 68 22.60 -8.42 8.03
CA PRO A 68 22.35 -9.70 8.68
C PRO A 68 21.81 -10.70 7.65
N SER A 69 22.44 -11.87 7.58
CA SER A 69 22.07 -12.93 6.64
C SER A 69 20.68 -13.45 6.99
N ASP A 70 19.80 -13.37 6.02
CA ASP A 70 18.40 -13.74 6.22
C ASP A 70 18.26 -15.26 6.25
N LYS A 71 17.69 -15.80 7.33
CA LYS A 71 17.62 -17.23 7.55
C LYS A 71 16.45 -17.85 6.78
N LEU A 72 16.73 -18.39 5.60
CA LEU A 72 15.74 -19.05 4.73
C LEU A 72 14.92 -20.15 5.45
N TRP A 73 15.51 -20.87 6.41
CA TRP A 73 14.81 -21.95 7.13
C TRP A 73 13.61 -21.45 7.93
N VAL A 74 13.66 -20.23 8.47
CA VAL A 74 12.54 -19.65 9.24
C VAL A 74 11.32 -19.50 8.32
N HIS A 75 11.58 -19.14 7.06
CA HIS A 75 10.54 -19.02 6.05
C HIS A 75 9.90 -20.37 5.72
N PHE A 76 10.69 -21.43 5.57
CA PHE A 76 10.16 -22.78 5.35
C PHE A 76 9.34 -23.31 6.53
N VAL A 77 9.73 -23.01 7.77
CA VAL A 77 8.93 -23.36 8.96
C VAL A 77 7.58 -22.65 8.92
N TRP A 78 7.56 -21.37 8.54
CA TRP A 78 6.32 -20.61 8.40
C TRP A 78 5.42 -21.13 7.28
N GLU A 79 5.98 -21.46 6.11
CA GLU A 79 5.22 -22.10 5.02
C GLU A 79 4.68 -23.47 5.43
N GLY A 80 5.46 -24.25 6.19
CA GLY A 80 5.00 -25.50 6.78
C GLY A 80 3.80 -25.29 7.72
N LEU A 81 3.82 -24.25 8.54
CA LEU A 81 2.69 -23.90 9.41
C LEU A 81 1.45 -23.51 8.60
N LEU A 82 1.60 -22.68 7.55
CA LEU A 82 0.49 -22.35 6.66
C LEU A 82 -0.10 -23.59 6.00
N LEU A 83 0.73 -24.54 5.56
CA LEU A 83 0.29 -25.81 4.99
C LEU A 83 -0.50 -26.64 6.01
N VAL A 84 -0.05 -26.70 7.27
CA VAL A 84 -0.78 -27.35 8.36
C VAL A 84 -2.13 -26.67 8.59
N LEU A 85 -2.20 -25.34 8.57
CA LEU A 85 -3.46 -24.60 8.71
C LEU A 85 -4.44 -24.91 7.56
N ILE A 86 -3.95 -25.03 6.33
CA ILE A 86 -4.78 -25.48 5.19
C ILE A 86 -5.30 -26.89 5.44
N ALA A 87 -4.43 -27.83 5.85
CA ALA A 87 -4.84 -29.21 6.10
C ALA A 87 -5.90 -29.31 7.22
N LEU A 88 -5.70 -28.61 8.33
CA LEU A 88 -6.67 -28.51 9.42
C LEU A 88 -7.98 -27.89 8.96
N GLY A 89 -7.87 -26.89 8.10
CA GLY A 89 -8.99 -26.21 7.53
C GLY A 89 -9.86 -27.07 6.60
N VAL A 90 -9.21 -27.80 5.70
CA VAL A 90 -9.85 -28.81 4.85
C VAL A 90 -10.53 -29.87 5.72
N ALA A 91 -9.84 -30.36 6.76
CA ALA A 91 -10.41 -31.30 7.71
C ALA A 91 -11.64 -30.72 8.44
N ALA A 92 -11.57 -29.47 8.91
CA ALA A 92 -12.71 -28.80 9.54
C ALA A 92 -13.90 -28.65 8.57
N PHE A 93 -13.64 -28.41 7.29
CA PHE A 93 -14.70 -28.34 6.29
C PHE A 93 -15.35 -29.70 6.03
N PHE A 94 -14.59 -30.79 6.05
CA PHE A 94 -15.14 -32.15 5.97
C PHE A 94 -15.90 -32.57 7.23
N LEU A 95 -15.47 -32.10 8.42
CA LEU A 95 -16.07 -32.49 9.70
C LEU A 95 -17.29 -31.64 10.09
N PHE A 96 -17.24 -30.34 9.82
CA PHE A 96 -18.22 -29.36 10.30
C PHE A 96 -18.89 -28.57 9.18
N GLY A 97 -18.40 -28.69 7.94
CA GLY A 97 -19.09 -28.09 6.81
C GLY A 97 -20.49 -28.70 6.71
N PRO A 98 -21.52 -27.91 6.38
CA PRO A 98 -22.75 -28.46 5.79
C PRO A 98 -22.40 -29.40 4.63
N ASN A 99 -23.36 -30.12 4.03
CA ASN A 99 -23.17 -30.84 2.76
C ASN A 99 -22.79 -29.87 1.62
N THR A 100 -21.62 -29.26 1.71
CA THR A 100 -21.16 -28.02 1.06
C THR A 100 -20.64 -28.28 -0.34
N GLY A 101 -20.76 -29.53 -0.81
CA GLY A 101 -20.41 -29.89 -2.17
C GLY A 101 -18.90 -29.83 -2.47
N LEU A 102 -18.01 -29.75 -1.47
CA LEU A 102 -16.56 -29.94 -1.68
C LEU A 102 -16.21 -31.32 -2.26
N GLY A 103 -17.15 -32.27 -2.22
CA GLY A 103 -17.02 -33.54 -2.94
C GLY A 103 -17.14 -33.42 -4.46
N SER A 104 -17.61 -32.28 -4.99
CA SER A 104 -17.67 -32.01 -6.42
C SER A 104 -16.44 -31.20 -6.87
N PRO A 105 -15.67 -31.70 -7.85
CA PRO A 105 -14.56 -30.95 -8.47
C PRO A 105 -14.99 -29.58 -9.00
N ASP A 106 -16.21 -29.47 -9.54
CA ASP A 106 -16.70 -28.21 -10.12
C ASP A 106 -16.93 -27.16 -9.04
N ARG A 107 -17.43 -27.56 -7.86
CA ARG A 107 -17.61 -26.63 -6.75
C ARG A 107 -16.27 -26.16 -6.18
N VAL A 108 -15.30 -27.07 -6.06
CA VAL A 108 -13.93 -26.71 -5.66
C VAL A 108 -13.32 -25.74 -6.65
N MET A 109 -13.50 -25.99 -7.95
CA MET A 109 -13.04 -25.10 -9.00
C MET A 109 -13.69 -23.71 -8.88
N GLU A 110 -15.02 -23.62 -8.76
CA GLU A 110 -15.72 -22.34 -8.59
C GLU A 110 -15.17 -21.54 -7.39
N LEU A 111 -14.98 -22.21 -6.25
CA LEU A 111 -14.44 -21.58 -5.04
C LEU A 111 -13.00 -21.09 -5.26
N LEU A 112 -12.16 -21.90 -5.89
CA LEU A 112 -10.78 -21.53 -6.18
C LEU A 112 -10.71 -20.39 -7.19
N VAL A 113 -11.49 -20.43 -8.28
CA VAL A 113 -11.59 -19.34 -9.26
C VAL A 113 -12.04 -18.06 -8.58
N GLY A 114 -13.08 -18.09 -7.76
CA GLY A 114 -13.55 -16.92 -7.00
C GLY A 114 -12.51 -16.33 -6.03
N SER A 115 -11.54 -17.13 -5.58
CA SER A 115 -10.43 -16.66 -4.73
C SER A 115 -9.25 -16.06 -5.52
N THR A 116 -9.13 -16.36 -6.82
CA THR A 116 -7.98 -15.92 -7.64
C THR A 116 -7.79 -14.41 -7.74
N PRO A 117 -8.83 -13.55 -7.77
CA PRO A 117 -8.64 -12.09 -7.76
C PRO A 117 -7.89 -11.61 -6.51
N PHE A 118 -8.21 -12.15 -5.32
CA PHE A 118 -7.53 -11.79 -4.08
C PHE A 118 -6.07 -12.24 -4.08
N LEU A 119 -5.78 -13.42 -4.64
CA LEU A 119 -4.41 -13.89 -4.82
C LEU A 119 -3.63 -12.98 -5.78
N LEU A 120 -4.22 -12.57 -6.91
CA LEU A 120 -3.61 -11.63 -7.86
C LEU A 120 -3.37 -10.25 -7.22
N PHE A 121 -4.33 -9.72 -6.45
CA PHE A 121 -4.14 -8.49 -5.68
C PHE A 121 -2.99 -8.63 -4.67
N ALA A 122 -2.93 -9.74 -3.93
CA ALA A 122 -1.84 -9.99 -2.99
C ALA A 122 -0.47 -10.10 -3.69
N MET A 123 -0.42 -10.74 -4.87
CA MET A 123 0.80 -10.79 -5.69
C MET A 123 1.20 -9.41 -6.22
N ALA A 124 0.24 -8.61 -6.69
CA ALA A 124 0.47 -7.24 -7.14
C ALA A 124 1.04 -6.37 -6.02
N LEU A 125 0.47 -6.46 -4.81
CA LEU A 125 0.96 -5.79 -3.61
C LEU A 125 2.37 -6.29 -3.25
N GLY A 126 2.58 -7.60 -3.24
CA GLY A 126 3.87 -8.22 -2.91
C GLY A 126 5.00 -7.78 -3.84
N LEU A 127 4.74 -7.75 -5.15
CA LEU A 127 5.69 -7.27 -6.15
C LEU A 127 6.07 -5.80 -5.91
N SER A 128 5.08 -4.94 -5.62
CA SER A 128 5.32 -3.51 -5.35
C SER A 128 6.07 -3.26 -4.03
N MET A 129 5.79 -4.04 -2.99
CA MET A 129 6.50 -3.95 -1.71
C MET A 129 7.97 -4.36 -1.84
N ARG A 130 8.31 -5.31 -2.71
CA ARG A 130 9.70 -5.74 -2.96
C ARG A 130 10.59 -4.63 -3.49
N VAL A 131 10.03 -3.63 -4.18
CA VAL A 131 10.77 -2.44 -4.64
C VAL A 131 10.63 -1.24 -3.69
N GLY A 132 10.05 -1.42 -2.50
CA GLY A 132 9.90 -0.35 -1.50
C GLY A 132 8.81 0.67 -1.81
N SER A 133 7.95 0.39 -2.81
CA SER A 133 6.87 1.28 -3.23
C SER A 133 5.55 0.53 -3.22
N ILE A 134 4.93 0.41 -2.04
CA ILE A 134 3.63 -0.24 -1.89
C ILE A 134 2.58 0.41 -2.79
N ASN A 135 1.98 -0.38 -3.67
CA ASN A 135 0.94 0.07 -4.59
C ASN A 135 -0.45 -0.06 -3.95
N LEU A 136 -0.91 0.98 -3.25
CA LEU A 136 -2.25 1.01 -2.66
C LEU A 136 -3.38 1.17 -3.70
N ALA A 137 -3.05 1.43 -4.97
CA ALA A 137 -4.02 1.54 -6.06
C ALA A 137 -4.51 0.19 -6.59
N VAL A 138 -3.89 -0.93 -6.19
CA VAL A 138 -4.13 -2.27 -6.77
C VAL A 138 -5.61 -2.62 -6.87
N VAL A 139 -6.40 -2.41 -5.82
CA VAL A 139 -7.83 -2.74 -5.86
C VAL A 139 -8.60 -1.82 -6.79
N HIS A 140 -8.36 -0.51 -6.72
CA HIS A 140 -9.06 0.48 -7.55
C HIS A 140 -8.70 0.34 -9.02
N LEU A 141 -7.46 -0.06 -9.35
CA LEU A 141 -7.04 -0.42 -10.69
C LEU A 141 -7.70 -1.73 -11.16
N GLY A 142 -7.90 -2.68 -10.24
CA GLY A 142 -8.74 -3.86 -10.50
C GLY A 142 -10.17 -3.48 -10.83
N LEU A 143 -10.80 -2.63 -10.03
CA LEU A 143 -12.16 -2.13 -10.29
C LEU A 143 -12.25 -1.38 -11.62
N LEU A 144 -11.29 -0.49 -11.91
CA LEU A 144 -11.21 0.19 -13.20
C LEU A 144 -11.10 -0.81 -14.36
N SER A 145 -10.27 -1.84 -14.21
CA SER A 145 -10.16 -2.93 -15.20
C SER A 145 -11.49 -3.63 -15.41
N THR A 146 -12.20 -4.00 -14.33
CA THR A 146 -13.54 -4.59 -14.38
C THR A 146 -14.49 -3.72 -15.22
N VAL A 147 -14.54 -2.41 -14.95
CA VAL A 147 -15.40 -1.46 -15.67
C VAL A 147 -14.99 -1.28 -17.14
N LEU A 148 -13.69 -1.25 -17.42
CA LEU A 148 -13.21 -1.17 -18.80
C LEU A 148 -13.57 -2.44 -19.59
N PHE A 149 -13.41 -3.62 -18.99
CA PHE A 149 -13.79 -4.88 -19.62
C PHE A 149 -15.30 -4.95 -19.87
N SER A 150 -16.15 -4.58 -18.90
CA SER A 150 -17.60 -4.54 -19.11
C SER A 150 -17.99 -3.57 -20.22
N SER A 151 -17.35 -2.40 -20.27
CA SER A 151 -17.56 -1.39 -21.33
C SER A 151 -17.13 -1.88 -22.72
N LEU A 152 -16.15 -2.79 -22.78
CA LEU A 152 -15.60 -3.34 -24.01
C LEU A 152 -16.28 -4.66 -24.41
N GLY A 153 -17.42 -5.04 -23.81
CA GLY A 153 -18.08 -6.33 -24.05
C GLY A 153 -18.45 -6.64 -25.51
N ASN A 154 -18.59 -5.62 -26.35
CA ASN A 154 -18.85 -5.78 -27.79
C ASN A 154 -17.59 -5.95 -28.64
N GLN A 155 -16.39 -5.78 -28.05
CA GLN A 155 -15.12 -5.92 -28.75
C GLN A 155 -14.63 -7.38 -28.67
N PRO A 156 -13.83 -7.85 -29.64
CA PRO A 156 -13.13 -9.12 -29.52
C PRO A 156 -12.27 -9.17 -28.25
N LEU A 157 -12.25 -10.31 -27.55
CA LEU A 157 -11.54 -10.48 -26.28
C LEU A 157 -10.08 -9.99 -26.33
N LEU A 158 -9.35 -10.31 -27.39
CA LEU A 158 -7.95 -9.91 -27.54
C LEU A 158 -7.78 -8.38 -27.62
N THR A 159 -8.70 -7.70 -28.29
CA THR A 159 -8.73 -6.23 -28.36
C THR A 159 -9.04 -5.63 -27.00
N ALA A 160 -10.02 -6.18 -26.28
CA ALA A 160 -10.35 -5.74 -24.92
C ALA A 160 -9.17 -5.90 -23.96
N ILE A 161 -8.50 -7.06 -23.98
CA ILE A 161 -7.27 -7.31 -23.21
C ILE A 161 -6.20 -6.30 -23.56
N GLY A 162 -5.98 -6.02 -24.85
CA GLY A 162 -4.98 -5.04 -25.30
C GLY A 162 -5.24 -3.62 -24.77
N ILE A 163 -6.50 -3.16 -24.82
CA ILE A 163 -6.89 -1.83 -24.32
C ILE A 163 -6.70 -1.75 -22.81
N VAL A 164 -7.20 -2.74 -22.06
CA VAL A 164 -7.11 -2.74 -20.60
C VAL A 164 -5.67 -2.90 -20.13
N ALA A 165 -4.89 -3.78 -20.74
CA ALA A 165 -3.46 -3.92 -20.45
C ALA A 165 -2.71 -2.62 -20.75
N GLY A 166 -3.03 -1.93 -21.85
CA GLY A 166 -2.48 -0.60 -22.17
C GLY A 166 -2.77 0.43 -21.08
N ALA A 167 -4.01 0.48 -20.57
CA ALA A 167 -4.38 1.37 -19.46
C ALA A 167 -3.61 1.03 -18.17
N MET A 168 -3.44 -0.26 -17.84
CA MET A 168 -2.67 -0.68 -16.66
C MET A 168 -1.18 -0.38 -16.79
N VAL A 169 -0.61 -0.52 -18.00
CA VAL A 169 0.77 -0.10 -18.28
C VAL A 169 0.92 1.41 -18.10
N ALA A 170 -0.02 2.20 -18.60
CA ALA A 170 -0.01 3.66 -18.42
C ALA A 170 -0.07 4.06 -16.94
N ALA A 171 -0.95 3.42 -16.15
CA ALA A 171 -1.02 3.64 -14.70
C ALA A 171 0.29 3.24 -13.99
N GLY A 172 0.90 2.12 -14.39
CA GLY A 172 2.20 1.68 -13.86
C GLY A 172 3.35 2.63 -14.20
N VAL A 173 3.38 3.15 -15.42
CA VAL A 173 4.35 4.17 -15.86
C VAL A 173 4.16 5.47 -15.08
N LEU A 174 2.92 5.91 -14.88
CA LEU A 174 2.62 7.09 -14.06
C LEU A 174 3.11 6.91 -12.62
N LEU A 175 2.80 5.77 -11.98
CA LEU A 175 3.31 5.45 -10.64
C LEU A 175 4.85 5.47 -10.61
N ALA A 176 5.47 4.83 -11.59
CA ALA A 176 6.92 4.77 -11.66
C ALA A 176 7.54 6.16 -11.83
N LEU A 177 6.98 7.03 -12.67
CA LEU A 177 7.40 8.43 -12.80
C LEU A 177 7.24 9.21 -11.48
N LEU A 178 6.09 9.09 -10.83
CA LEU A 178 5.82 9.77 -9.54
C LEU A 178 6.86 9.38 -8.48
N VAL A 179 7.14 8.08 -8.36
CA VAL A 179 8.08 7.56 -7.35
C VAL A 179 9.52 7.87 -7.71
N THR A 180 9.92 7.68 -8.96
CA THR A 180 11.34 7.72 -9.35
C THR A 180 11.82 9.11 -9.78
N VAL A 181 10.99 9.85 -10.53
CA VAL A 181 11.32 11.17 -11.08
C VAL A 181 10.87 12.27 -10.11
N PHE A 182 9.60 12.26 -9.70
CA PHE A 182 9.06 13.26 -8.78
C PHE A 182 9.41 12.99 -7.32
N LYS A 183 10.02 11.84 -7.01
CA LYS A 183 10.45 11.43 -5.66
C LYS A 183 9.29 11.41 -4.66
N ALA A 184 8.06 11.22 -5.14
CA ALA A 184 6.91 11.06 -4.26
C ALA A 184 7.06 9.75 -3.46
N PRO A 185 6.68 9.74 -2.17
CA PRO A 185 6.58 8.49 -1.42
C PRO A 185 5.65 7.51 -2.14
N GLY A 186 6.04 6.23 -2.25
CA GLY A 186 5.27 5.21 -2.99
C GLY A 186 3.80 5.11 -2.56
N TRP A 187 3.54 5.20 -1.25
CA TRP A 187 2.18 5.20 -0.70
C TRP A 187 1.37 6.41 -1.22
N ALA A 188 1.94 7.62 -1.24
CA ALA A 188 1.26 8.83 -1.69
C ALA A 188 0.99 8.81 -3.20
N ALA A 189 1.98 8.40 -3.99
CA ALA A 189 1.82 8.22 -5.43
C ALA A 189 0.71 7.20 -5.76
N SER A 190 0.67 6.09 -5.02
CA SER A 190 -0.36 5.07 -5.20
C SER A 190 -1.76 5.51 -4.74
N LEU A 191 -1.89 6.30 -3.68
CA LEU A 191 -3.18 6.89 -3.30
C LEU A 191 -3.69 7.86 -4.37
N LEU A 192 -2.81 8.67 -4.96
CA LEU A 192 -3.20 9.56 -6.05
C LEU A 192 -3.72 8.79 -7.27
N VAL A 193 -3.04 7.71 -7.67
CA VAL A 193 -3.51 6.85 -8.76
C VAL A 193 -4.77 6.09 -8.39
N ALA A 194 -4.92 5.66 -7.13
CA ALA A 194 -6.15 5.06 -6.63
C ALA A 194 -7.34 6.03 -6.75
N MET A 195 -7.16 7.28 -6.34
CA MET A 195 -8.18 8.33 -6.45
C MET A 195 -8.53 8.62 -7.91
N ALA A 196 -7.55 8.68 -8.80
CA ALA A 196 -7.81 8.86 -10.24
C ALA A 196 -8.59 7.68 -10.82
N ALA A 197 -8.24 6.45 -10.48
CA ALA A 197 -8.97 5.25 -10.90
C ALA A 197 -10.40 5.24 -10.35
N TRP A 198 -10.58 5.57 -9.07
CA TRP A 198 -11.89 5.71 -8.43
C TRP A 198 -12.74 6.77 -9.14
N PHE A 199 -12.16 7.95 -9.41
CA PHE A 199 -12.86 9.04 -10.08
C PHE A 199 -13.37 8.61 -11.48
N LEU A 200 -12.51 7.96 -12.27
CA LEU A 200 -12.89 7.41 -13.58
C LEU A 200 -14.01 6.37 -13.51
N VAL A 201 -14.05 5.57 -12.44
CA VAL A 201 -15.15 4.64 -12.18
C VAL A 201 -16.42 5.40 -11.79
N SER A 202 -16.34 6.43 -10.93
CA SER A 202 -17.52 7.20 -10.51
C SER A 202 -18.13 8.08 -11.62
N GLU A 203 -17.33 8.61 -12.53
CA GLU A 203 -17.85 9.38 -13.69
C GLU A 203 -18.68 8.53 -14.65
N ARG A 204 -18.41 7.21 -14.71
CA ARG A 204 -19.23 6.26 -15.46
C ARG A 204 -20.65 6.17 -14.89
N GLU A 205 -20.78 6.09 -13.57
CA GLU A 205 -22.07 6.04 -12.90
C GLU A 205 -22.89 7.31 -13.12
N LEU A 206 -22.22 8.45 -13.25
CA LEU A 206 -22.83 9.75 -13.59
C LEU A 206 -23.26 9.86 -15.07
N GLY A 207 -23.10 8.80 -15.87
CA GLY A 207 -23.57 8.74 -17.25
C GLY A 207 -22.68 9.44 -18.28
N LEU A 208 -21.54 10.00 -17.88
CA LEU A 208 -20.61 10.71 -18.78
C LEU A 208 -19.93 9.77 -19.79
N LEU A 209 -19.81 8.49 -19.45
CA LEU A 209 -19.18 7.48 -20.30
C LEU A 209 -20.18 6.47 -20.88
N GLY A 210 -21.46 6.57 -20.54
CA GLY A 210 -22.56 5.68 -20.97
C GLY A 210 -22.90 4.60 -19.92
N PRO A 211 -24.18 4.18 -19.81
CA PRO A 211 -24.66 3.30 -18.76
C PRO A 211 -24.00 1.92 -18.82
N MET A 212 -23.74 1.30 -17.65
CA MET A 212 -23.48 -0.13 -17.60
C MET A 212 -24.76 -0.85 -18.04
N THR A 213 -24.79 -1.35 -19.26
CA THR A 213 -25.84 -2.27 -19.66
C THR A 213 -25.61 -3.56 -18.88
N PRO A 214 -26.57 -4.03 -18.06
CA PRO A 214 -26.44 -5.28 -17.29
C PRO A 214 -26.10 -6.49 -18.18
N ASP A 215 -26.42 -6.39 -19.47
CA ASP A 215 -26.12 -7.37 -20.52
C ASP A 215 -24.84 -7.05 -21.30
N SER A 216 -23.81 -6.45 -20.68
CA SER A 216 -22.50 -6.36 -21.35
C SER A 216 -22.05 -7.79 -21.66
N GLY A 217 -22.17 -8.21 -22.92
CA GLY A 217 -22.06 -9.61 -23.36
C GLY A 217 -20.73 -10.31 -23.04
N LEU A 218 -19.82 -9.65 -22.34
CA LEU A 218 -18.62 -10.23 -21.77
C LEU A 218 -18.91 -11.30 -20.71
N SER A 219 -19.96 -11.15 -19.88
CA SER A 219 -20.38 -12.19 -18.93
C SER A 219 -20.91 -13.43 -19.65
N ALA A 220 -21.61 -13.24 -20.78
CA ALA A 220 -22.07 -14.32 -21.66
C ALA A 220 -20.94 -14.94 -22.49
N GLN A 221 -19.87 -14.20 -22.80
CA GLN A 221 -18.69 -14.73 -23.49
C GLN A 221 -17.80 -15.58 -22.57
N LEU A 222 -17.91 -15.39 -21.25
CA LEU A 222 -17.16 -16.13 -20.25
C LEU A 222 -17.97 -17.29 -19.66
N GLU A 223 -18.56 -18.12 -20.51
CA GLU A 223 -19.03 -19.44 -20.07
C GLU A 223 -17.82 -20.24 -19.58
N LEU A 224 -17.67 -20.29 -18.25
CA LEU A 224 -16.54 -20.93 -17.63
C LEU A 224 -16.73 -22.44 -17.71
N THR A 225 -16.18 -23.06 -18.74
CA THR A 225 -16.07 -24.52 -18.76
C THR A 225 -15.18 -24.99 -17.60
N SER A 226 -15.44 -26.20 -17.09
CA SER A 226 -14.65 -26.79 -16.00
C SER A 226 -13.13 -26.77 -16.33
N LEU A 227 -12.78 -27.07 -17.59
CA LEU A 227 -11.40 -27.00 -18.06
C LEU A 227 -10.82 -25.58 -17.99
N THR A 228 -11.55 -24.56 -18.46
CA THR A 228 -11.09 -23.16 -18.45
C THR A 228 -10.83 -22.67 -17.03
N GLY A 229 -11.71 -23.00 -16.08
CA GLY A 229 -11.52 -22.63 -14.68
C GLY A 229 -10.25 -23.23 -14.08
N TRP A 230 -9.98 -24.51 -14.31
CA TRP A 230 -8.73 -25.14 -13.87
C TRP A 230 -7.47 -24.57 -14.54
N ILE A 231 -7.55 -24.18 -15.82
CA ILE A 231 -6.45 -23.49 -16.51
C ILE A 231 -6.16 -22.13 -15.85
N ILE A 232 -7.20 -21.34 -15.56
CA ILE A 232 -7.05 -20.05 -14.88
C ILE A 232 -6.38 -20.23 -13.51
N ILE A 233 -6.87 -21.17 -12.70
CA ILE A 233 -6.28 -21.49 -11.40
C ILE A 233 -4.80 -21.88 -11.58
N GLY A 234 -4.52 -22.79 -12.50
CA GLY A 234 -3.16 -23.27 -12.78
C GLY A 234 -2.21 -22.15 -13.21
N VAL A 235 -2.66 -21.22 -14.05
CA VAL A 235 -1.87 -20.05 -14.49
C VAL A 235 -1.59 -19.11 -13.32
N VAL A 236 -2.60 -18.76 -12.52
CA VAL A 236 -2.43 -17.84 -11.38
C VAL A 236 -1.53 -18.47 -10.30
N VAL A 237 -1.74 -19.75 -9.99
CA VAL A 237 -0.89 -20.51 -9.05
C VAL A 237 0.53 -20.62 -9.58
N GLY A 238 0.70 -20.98 -10.84
CA GLY A 238 2.00 -21.08 -11.49
C GLY A 238 2.76 -19.75 -11.47
N LEU A 239 2.05 -18.63 -11.72
CA LEU A 239 2.62 -17.28 -11.64
C LEU A 239 3.05 -16.92 -10.21
N SER A 240 2.26 -17.28 -9.20
CA SER A 240 2.61 -17.09 -7.79
C SER A 240 3.87 -17.87 -7.41
N ILE A 241 3.96 -19.13 -7.81
CA ILE A 241 5.10 -20.01 -7.52
C ILE A 241 6.34 -19.49 -8.24
N ALA A 242 6.22 -19.14 -9.52
CA ALA A 242 7.32 -18.58 -10.31
C ALA A 242 7.85 -17.27 -9.70
N GLY A 243 6.95 -16.37 -9.29
CA GLY A 243 7.32 -15.13 -8.60
C GLY A 243 8.00 -15.37 -7.25
N GLY A 244 7.54 -16.38 -6.50
CA GLY A 244 8.16 -16.82 -5.26
C GLY A 244 9.57 -17.39 -5.45
N ILE A 245 9.75 -18.31 -6.41
CA ILE A 245 11.05 -18.90 -6.77
C ILE A 245 12.02 -17.81 -7.23
N LEU A 246 11.57 -16.92 -8.12
CA LEU A 246 12.37 -15.78 -8.58
C LEU A 246 12.81 -14.91 -7.39
N GLY A 247 11.95 -14.82 -6.37
CA GLY A 247 12.23 -14.15 -5.11
C GLY A 247 13.30 -14.79 -4.24
N ILE A 248 13.67 -16.07 -4.44
CA ILE A 248 14.76 -16.75 -3.72
C ILE A 248 16.11 -16.42 -4.35
N VAL A 249 16.13 -16.20 -5.67
CA VAL A 249 17.34 -16.00 -6.47
C VAL A 249 18.12 -14.81 -5.92
N ARG A 250 19.33 -15.06 -5.42
CA ARG A 250 20.16 -14.07 -4.73
C ARG A 250 20.37 -12.78 -5.54
N PRO A 251 20.73 -12.82 -6.83
CA PRO A 251 20.82 -11.62 -7.67
C PRO A 251 19.54 -10.76 -7.71
N VAL A 252 18.37 -11.41 -7.77
CA VAL A 252 17.08 -10.72 -7.79
C VAL A 252 16.82 -10.05 -6.44
N ARG A 253 17.11 -10.74 -5.33
CA ARG A 253 16.98 -10.18 -3.97
C ARG A 253 17.89 -8.98 -3.73
N GLU A 254 19.14 -9.06 -4.19
CA GLU A 254 20.11 -7.97 -4.09
C GLU A 254 19.62 -6.76 -4.91
N THR A 255 19.08 -6.99 -6.11
CA THR A 255 18.51 -5.93 -6.95
C THR A 255 17.33 -5.24 -6.26
N PHE A 256 16.41 -6.01 -5.65
CA PHE A 256 15.30 -5.45 -4.88
C PHE A 256 15.77 -4.64 -3.67
N GLY A 257 16.82 -5.10 -2.96
CA GLY A 257 17.44 -4.32 -1.88
C GLY A 257 17.93 -2.96 -2.35
N VAL A 258 18.64 -2.90 -3.49
CA VAL A 258 19.10 -1.63 -4.08
C VAL A 258 17.92 -0.75 -4.51
N CYS A 259 16.81 -1.34 -5.00
CA CYS A 259 15.60 -0.58 -5.33
C CYS A 259 14.99 0.08 -4.10
N VAL A 260 14.83 -0.66 -3.00
CA VAL A 260 14.32 -0.13 -1.73
C VAL A 260 15.19 1.03 -1.25
N ASP A 261 16.51 0.86 -1.24
CA ASP A 261 17.43 1.92 -0.81
C ASP A 261 17.37 3.16 -1.72
N ALA A 262 17.14 2.97 -3.03
CA ALA A 262 17.00 4.05 -4.00
C ALA A 262 15.68 4.81 -3.83
N VAL A 263 14.57 4.11 -3.59
CA VAL A 263 13.23 4.68 -3.35
C VAL A 263 13.17 5.40 -2.01
N GLU A 264 13.75 4.83 -0.95
CA GLU A 264 13.87 5.46 0.38
C GLU A 264 14.91 6.59 0.42
N GLN A 265 15.60 6.86 -0.69
CA GLN A 265 16.63 7.91 -0.80
C GLN A 265 17.83 7.70 0.14
N ARG A 266 18.10 6.46 0.54
CA ARG A 266 19.18 6.09 1.46
C ARG A 266 20.44 5.59 0.74
N GLY A 267 20.32 5.15 -0.51
CA GLY A 267 21.40 4.50 -1.25
C GLY A 267 21.73 5.11 -2.62
N ARG A 268 22.71 4.49 -3.29
CA ARG A 268 23.12 4.86 -4.65
C ARG A 268 22.01 4.53 -5.65
N ARG A 269 21.59 5.52 -6.43
CA ARG A 269 20.59 5.36 -7.49
C ARG A 269 21.25 4.83 -8.76
N THR A 270 21.08 3.54 -9.02
CA THR A 270 21.60 2.91 -10.25
C THR A 270 20.49 2.84 -11.30
N ALA A 271 20.85 2.92 -12.59
CA ALA A 271 19.89 2.76 -13.69
C ALA A 271 19.14 1.42 -13.61
N GLY A 272 19.82 0.35 -13.14
CA GLY A 272 19.20 -0.95 -12.89
C GLY A 272 18.09 -0.89 -11.84
N ALA A 273 18.32 -0.22 -10.71
CA ALA A 273 17.31 -0.06 -9.66
C ALA A 273 16.07 0.71 -10.15
N PHE A 274 16.28 1.76 -10.96
CA PHE A 274 15.17 2.45 -11.61
C PHE A 274 14.38 1.53 -12.53
N LEU A 275 15.04 0.84 -13.46
CA LEU A 275 14.37 -0.06 -14.41
C LEU A 275 13.59 -1.17 -13.69
N THR A 276 14.19 -1.79 -12.66
CA THR A 276 13.51 -2.82 -11.86
C THR A 276 12.29 -2.27 -11.12
N THR A 277 12.38 -1.05 -10.57
CA THR A 277 11.24 -0.39 -9.92
C THR A 277 10.09 -0.16 -10.90
N TRP A 278 10.41 0.30 -12.12
CA TRP A 278 9.43 0.50 -13.18
C TRP A 278 8.75 -0.82 -13.59
N VAL A 279 9.54 -1.86 -13.86
CA VAL A 279 9.02 -3.18 -14.23
C VAL A 279 8.13 -3.75 -13.13
N ALA A 280 8.51 -3.60 -11.85
CA ALA A 280 7.72 -4.08 -10.73
C ALA A 280 6.39 -3.32 -10.57
N LEU A 281 6.38 -2.00 -10.73
CA LEU A 281 5.16 -1.18 -10.63
C LEU A 281 4.22 -1.44 -11.82
N ILE A 282 4.74 -1.54 -13.04
CA ILE A 282 3.95 -1.92 -14.22
C ILE A 282 3.38 -3.33 -14.06
N GLY A 283 4.21 -4.29 -13.64
CA GLY A 283 3.77 -5.66 -13.36
C GLY A 283 2.69 -5.72 -12.28
N SER A 284 2.81 -4.90 -11.23
CA SER A 284 1.80 -4.77 -10.17
C SER A 284 0.46 -4.29 -10.73
N CYS A 285 0.46 -3.25 -11.58
CA CYS A 285 -0.76 -2.76 -12.23
C CYS A 285 -1.37 -3.78 -13.20
N LEU A 286 -0.54 -4.53 -13.94
CA LEU A 286 -1.03 -5.58 -14.83
C LEU A 286 -1.68 -6.74 -14.06
N LEU A 287 -1.09 -7.16 -12.94
CA LEU A 287 -1.68 -8.16 -12.04
C LEU A 287 -2.99 -7.67 -11.44
N ALA A 288 -3.06 -6.40 -11.04
CA ALA A 288 -4.30 -5.75 -10.58
C ALA A 288 -5.39 -5.76 -11.67
N GLY A 289 -5.02 -5.41 -12.91
CA GLY A 289 -5.94 -5.46 -14.05
C GLY A 289 -6.46 -6.88 -14.33
N ALA A 290 -5.58 -7.88 -14.29
CA ALA A 290 -5.96 -9.28 -14.43
C ALA A 290 -6.89 -9.76 -13.32
N ALA A 291 -6.68 -9.30 -12.08
CA ALA A 291 -7.60 -9.57 -10.98
C ALA A 291 -8.99 -8.98 -11.27
N GLY A 292 -9.06 -7.73 -11.75
CA GLY A 292 -10.30 -7.08 -12.15
C GLY A 292 -11.07 -7.80 -13.26
N TYR A 293 -10.35 -8.37 -14.22
CA TYR A 293 -10.96 -9.24 -15.24
C TYR A 293 -11.60 -10.49 -14.62
N LEU A 294 -10.91 -11.14 -13.68
CA LEU A 294 -11.42 -12.35 -13.03
C LEU A 294 -12.59 -12.09 -12.09
N VAL A 295 -12.80 -10.85 -11.63
CA VAL A 295 -14.03 -10.46 -10.89
C VAL A 295 -15.28 -10.60 -11.74
N LEU A 296 -15.17 -10.48 -13.08
CA LEU A 296 -16.29 -10.64 -14.00
C LEU A 296 -16.68 -12.11 -14.22
N VAL A 297 -15.88 -13.07 -13.74
CA VAL A 297 -16.18 -14.49 -13.88
C VAL A 297 -17.33 -14.85 -12.94
N PRO A 298 -18.51 -15.24 -13.47
CA PRO A 298 -19.68 -15.54 -12.65
C PRO A 298 -19.53 -16.91 -11.97
N THR A 299 -18.74 -16.97 -10.90
CA THR A 299 -18.59 -18.18 -10.08
C THR A 299 -18.69 -17.84 -8.60
N GLY A 300 -19.77 -18.32 -7.96
CA GLY A 300 -19.97 -18.66 -6.53
C GLY A 300 -19.60 -17.68 -5.41
N ALA A 301 -18.45 -17.01 -5.48
CA ALA A 301 -17.99 -16.00 -4.54
C ALA A 301 -18.02 -14.65 -5.25
N ASN A 302 -19.22 -14.08 -5.38
CA ASN A 302 -19.43 -12.74 -5.90
C ASN A 302 -18.60 -11.76 -5.06
N LEU A 303 -17.39 -11.40 -5.52
CA LEU A 303 -16.89 -10.04 -5.36
C LEU A 303 -17.91 -9.16 -6.06
N ASN A 304 -19.01 -8.92 -5.36
CA ASN A 304 -20.09 -8.11 -5.86
C ASN A 304 -19.45 -6.78 -6.23
N ILE A 305 -19.57 -6.35 -7.48
CA ILE A 305 -18.99 -5.09 -7.95
C ILE A 305 -19.43 -3.97 -7.01
N ASN A 306 -20.68 -4.02 -6.53
CA ASN A 306 -21.22 -3.11 -5.53
C ASN A 306 -20.47 -3.14 -4.17
N VAL A 307 -19.87 -4.26 -3.77
CA VAL A 307 -19.05 -4.38 -2.54
C VAL A 307 -17.65 -3.82 -2.75
N VAL A 308 -17.06 -4.01 -3.94
CA VAL A 308 -15.76 -3.41 -4.28
C VAL A 308 -15.90 -1.89 -4.45
N GLU A 309 -17.01 -1.45 -5.03
CA GLU A 309 -17.38 -0.05 -5.22
C GLU A 309 -17.73 0.61 -3.89
N ALA A 310 -18.61 0.03 -3.07
CA ALA A 310 -18.95 0.61 -1.78
C ALA A 310 -17.80 0.55 -0.75
N ASN A 311 -16.91 -0.45 -0.84
CA ASN A 311 -15.90 -0.73 0.19
C ASN A 311 -14.57 -1.24 -0.38
N GLY A 312 -13.94 -0.49 -1.30
CA GLY A 312 -12.63 -0.84 -1.89
C GLY A 312 -11.49 -1.07 -0.87
N LEU A 313 -11.68 -0.61 0.37
CA LEU A 313 -10.77 -0.83 1.49
C LEU A 313 -10.74 -2.31 1.95
N ALA A 314 -11.87 -3.01 2.01
CA ALA A 314 -11.91 -4.40 2.47
C ALA A 314 -11.05 -5.35 1.62
N PRO A 315 -11.21 -5.44 0.28
CA PRO A 315 -10.34 -6.27 -0.54
C PRO A 315 -8.87 -5.81 -0.52
N LEU A 316 -8.60 -4.51 -0.32
CA LEU A 316 -7.24 -4.00 -0.19
C LEU A 316 -6.59 -4.52 1.09
N LEU A 317 -7.30 -4.43 2.21
CA LEU A 317 -6.83 -4.96 3.50
C LEU A 317 -6.68 -6.48 3.47
N THR A 318 -7.59 -7.20 2.82
CA THR A 318 -7.46 -8.65 2.61
C THR A 318 -6.22 -8.98 1.80
N GLY A 319 -6.02 -8.32 0.65
CA GLY A 319 -4.83 -8.52 -0.17
C GLY A 319 -3.53 -8.21 0.59
N LEU A 320 -3.54 -7.12 1.37
CA LEU A 320 -2.40 -6.71 2.21
C LEU A 320 -2.15 -7.72 3.35
N GLY A 321 -3.21 -8.21 3.99
CA GLY A 321 -3.14 -9.27 5.00
C GLY A 321 -2.57 -10.56 4.42
N ILE A 322 -3.09 -11.03 3.28
CA ILE A 322 -2.61 -12.22 2.59
C ILE A 322 -1.11 -12.13 2.30
N VAL A 323 -0.64 -11.00 1.76
CA VAL A 323 0.76 -10.88 1.36
C VAL A 323 1.72 -10.77 2.56
N LEU A 324 1.28 -10.13 3.66
CA LEU A 324 2.05 -10.05 4.91
C LEU A 324 2.04 -11.38 5.66
N ILE A 325 0.90 -12.07 5.75
CA ILE A 325 0.80 -13.45 6.26
C ILE A 325 1.65 -14.38 5.39
N GLY A 326 1.74 -14.14 4.07
CA GLY A 326 2.62 -14.88 3.17
C GLY A 326 4.12 -14.66 3.40
N GLY A 327 4.49 -13.86 4.41
CA GLY A 327 5.86 -13.59 4.79
C GLY A 327 6.55 -12.52 3.94
N THR A 328 5.79 -11.76 3.14
CA THR A 328 6.35 -10.57 2.51
C THR A 328 6.46 -9.49 3.57
N SER A 329 7.69 -9.06 3.88
CA SER A 329 7.87 -7.99 4.87
C SER A 329 7.39 -6.66 4.31
N ALA A 330 6.87 -5.77 5.16
CA ALA A 330 6.51 -4.41 4.77
C ALA A 330 7.69 -3.62 4.16
N ARG A 331 8.94 -4.03 4.44
CA ARG A 331 10.16 -3.46 3.85
C ARG A 331 10.64 -4.15 2.57
N GLY A 332 9.89 -5.11 2.03
CA GLY A 332 10.20 -5.78 0.75
C GLY A 332 11.40 -6.74 0.73
N ARG A 333 12.23 -6.79 1.79
CA ARG A 333 13.47 -7.58 1.82
C ARG A 333 13.26 -9.09 1.97
N ARG A 334 12.11 -9.48 2.50
CA ARG A 334 11.71 -10.87 2.73
C ARG A 334 10.44 -11.17 1.95
N GLY A 335 10.35 -12.36 1.40
CA GLY A 335 9.15 -12.85 0.74
C GLY A 335 9.22 -14.36 0.59
N GLY A 336 8.07 -15.00 0.72
CA GLY A 336 7.97 -16.43 0.57
C GLY A 336 8.02 -16.96 -0.84
N VAL A 337 8.21 -18.27 -0.93
CA VAL A 337 8.17 -19.04 -2.17
C VAL A 337 6.72 -19.38 -2.48
N PHE A 338 6.05 -19.99 -1.51
CA PHE A 338 4.65 -20.38 -1.57
C PHE A 338 3.78 -19.57 -0.63
N GLY A 339 4.40 -18.77 0.26
CA GLY A 339 3.72 -18.07 1.33
C GLY A 339 2.47 -17.28 0.92
N THR A 340 2.53 -16.45 -0.13
CA THR A 340 1.35 -15.66 -0.58
C THR A 340 0.20 -16.54 -1.05
N LEU A 341 0.51 -17.62 -1.77
CA LEU A 341 -0.47 -18.60 -2.24
C LEU A 341 -1.12 -19.33 -1.05
N LEU A 342 -0.29 -19.87 -0.14
CA LEU A 342 -0.78 -20.59 1.03
C LEU A 342 -1.61 -19.68 1.95
N ALA A 343 -1.15 -18.44 2.17
CA ALA A 343 -1.87 -17.44 2.93
C ALA A 343 -3.23 -17.08 2.30
N ALA A 344 -3.29 -16.94 0.97
CA ALA A 344 -4.54 -16.67 0.27
C ALA A 344 -5.55 -17.80 0.48
N VAL A 345 -5.09 -19.05 0.36
CA VAL A 345 -5.92 -20.24 0.60
C VAL A 345 -6.42 -20.25 2.05
N VAL A 346 -5.55 -20.02 3.04
CA VAL A 346 -5.95 -19.98 4.46
C VAL A 346 -7.00 -18.90 4.72
N VAL A 347 -6.73 -17.65 4.28
CA VAL A 347 -7.64 -16.52 4.51
C VAL A 347 -9.00 -16.76 3.84
N PHE A 348 -8.99 -17.24 2.60
CA PHE A 348 -10.22 -17.55 1.88
C PHE A 348 -11.00 -18.69 2.53
N MET A 349 -10.32 -19.74 2.98
CA MET A 349 -10.97 -20.88 3.61
C MET A 349 -11.56 -20.51 4.98
N VAL A 350 -10.89 -19.64 5.76
CA VAL A 350 -11.46 -19.04 6.97
C VAL A 350 -12.69 -18.20 6.64
N ALA A 351 -12.64 -17.40 5.57
CA ALA A 351 -13.78 -16.62 5.12
C ALA A 351 -14.98 -17.50 4.74
N LEU A 352 -14.77 -18.59 4.01
CA LEU A 352 -15.82 -19.55 3.69
C LEU A 352 -16.41 -20.21 4.93
N LEU A 353 -15.57 -20.61 5.90
CA LEU A 353 -16.04 -21.21 7.14
C LEU A 353 -16.91 -20.24 7.94
N VAL A 354 -16.47 -18.99 8.10
CA VAL A 354 -17.23 -17.94 8.81
C VAL A 354 -18.51 -17.59 8.05
N GLN A 355 -18.48 -17.54 6.72
CA GLN A 355 -19.67 -17.31 5.90
C GLN A 355 -20.72 -18.40 6.13
N ASN A 356 -20.31 -19.67 6.24
CA ASN A 356 -21.21 -20.79 6.53
C ASN A 356 -21.82 -20.71 7.95
N LEU A 357 -21.20 -19.97 8.87
CA LEU A 357 -21.73 -19.67 10.19
C LEU A 357 -22.62 -18.42 10.20
N ASN A 358 -23.10 -17.97 9.04
CA ASN A 358 -23.89 -16.73 8.84
C ASN A 358 -23.15 -15.46 9.30
N GLY A 359 -21.81 -15.48 9.33
CA GLY A 359 -20.97 -14.37 9.77
C GLY A 359 -20.64 -13.36 8.66
N SER A 360 -21.59 -12.97 7.81
CA SER A 360 -21.31 -12.10 6.65
C SER A 360 -20.67 -10.76 7.05
N TRP A 361 -21.10 -10.16 8.17
CA TRP A 361 -20.47 -8.98 8.75
C TRP A 361 -18.99 -9.20 9.09
N ILE A 362 -18.66 -10.37 9.66
CA ILE A 362 -17.31 -10.75 10.04
C ILE A 362 -16.46 -10.94 8.78
N VAL A 363 -16.99 -11.60 7.75
CA VAL A 363 -16.30 -11.80 6.47
C VAL A 363 -15.97 -10.48 5.78
N ASN A 364 -16.92 -9.54 5.76
CA ASN A 364 -16.73 -8.29 5.03
C ASN A 364 -15.86 -7.26 5.77
N ASN A 365 -15.79 -7.32 7.11
CA ASN A 365 -15.11 -6.29 7.91
C ASN A 365 -13.97 -6.85 8.77
N ALA A 366 -14.26 -7.87 9.58
CA ALA A 366 -13.33 -8.38 10.57
C ALA A 366 -12.21 -9.23 9.95
N ILE A 367 -12.50 -10.03 8.90
CA ILE A 367 -11.48 -10.85 8.24
C ILE A 367 -10.43 -9.98 7.52
N PRO A 368 -10.79 -8.98 6.70
CA PRO A 368 -9.79 -8.11 6.08
C PRO A 368 -8.87 -7.44 7.11
N PHE A 369 -9.46 -6.87 8.16
CA PHE A 369 -8.72 -6.19 9.22
C PHE A 369 -7.89 -7.16 10.06
N GLY A 370 -8.47 -8.30 10.43
CA GLY A 370 -7.80 -9.36 11.18
C GLY A 370 -6.64 -9.97 10.42
N ALA A 371 -6.79 -10.18 9.11
CA ALA A 371 -5.71 -10.68 8.25
C ALA A 371 -4.55 -9.67 8.18
N LEU A 372 -4.85 -8.38 8.08
CA LEU A 372 -3.82 -7.34 8.15
C LEU A 372 -3.07 -7.36 9.48
N LEU A 373 -3.79 -7.33 10.61
CA LEU A 373 -3.19 -7.34 11.94
C LEU A 373 -2.36 -8.60 12.18
N LEU A 374 -2.88 -9.76 11.78
CA LEU A 374 -2.15 -11.02 11.87
C LEU A 374 -0.88 -10.99 11.02
N GLY A 375 -0.95 -10.49 9.78
CA GLY A 375 0.21 -10.34 8.92
C GLY A 375 1.29 -9.42 9.50
N LEU A 376 0.89 -8.32 10.14
CA LEU A 376 1.81 -7.43 10.85
C LEU A 376 2.44 -8.11 12.07
N LEU A 377 1.66 -8.85 12.85
CA LEU A 377 2.14 -9.64 13.97
C LEU A 377 3.15 -10.71 13.54
N VAL A 378 2.86 -11.42 12.45
CA VAL A 378 3.75 -12.42 11.86
C VAL A 378 5.07 -11.78 11.45
N ASN A 379 5.02 -10.64 10.75
CA ASN A 379 6.24 -9.92 10.36
C ASN A 379 7.05 -9.46 11.57
N TRP A 380 6.39 -8.98 12.62
CA TRP A 380 7.06 -8.61 13.87
C TRP A 380 7.73 -9.82 14.54
N LEU A 381 7.06 -10.96 14.58
CA LEU A 381 7.61 -12.20 15.15
C LEU A 381 8.80 -12.73 14.33
N MET A 382 8.71 -12.68 13.01
CA MET A 382 9.79 -13.06 12.09
C MET A 382 11.00 -12.13 12.24
N ASP A 383 10.77 -10.84 12.45
CA ASP A 383 11.84 -9.89 12.78
C ASP A 383 12.47 -10.24 14.13
N LEU A 384 11.68 -10.56 15.15
CA LEU A 384 12.17 -10.92 16.47
C LEU A 384 13.07 -12.17 16.42
N MET A 385 12.68 -13.20 15.67
CA MET A 385 13.45 -14.44 15.51
C MET A 385 14.76 -14.26 14.72
N ASN A 386 14.81 -13.25 13.85
CA ASN A 386 16.00 -12.96 13.03
C ASN A 386 16.95 -11.93 13.65
N ARG A 387 16.60 -11.33 14.79
CA ARG A 387 17.54 -10.42 15.47
C ARG A 387 18.82 -11.20 15.83
N PRO A 388 20.01 -10.71 15.46
CA PRO A 388 21.24 -11.32 15.91
C PRO A 388 21.22 -11.32 17.44
N LYS A 389 21.46 -12.48 18.06
CA LYS A 389 21.71 -12.53 19.50
C LYS A 389 22.91 -11.62 19.72
N LYS A 390 22.71 -10.49 20.42
CA LYS A 390 23.83 -9.69 20.90
C LYS A 390 24.65 -10.64 21.76
N THR A 391 25.79 -11.11 21.26
CA THR A 391 26.75 -11.86 22.05
C THR A 391 27.32 -10.85 23.05
N TYR A 392 26.62 -10.66 24.16
CA TYR A 392 27.15 -9.93 25.30
C TYR A 392 28.30 -10.80 25.84
N GLY A 393 29.52 -10.34 25.60
CA GLY A 393 30.73 -10.98 26.12
C GLY A 393 31.38 -11.96 25.16
N ALA A 394 32.07 -11.45 24.14
CA ALA A 394 33.49 -11.78 24.18
C ALA A 394 33.99 -11.06 25.44
N PRO A 395 34.43 -11.76 26.51
CA PRO A 395 35.18 -11.08 27.54
C PRO A 395 36.22 -10.26 26.81
N TYR A 396 36.40 -9.00 27.18
CA TYR A 396 37.66 -8.34 26.92
C TYR A 396 38.71 -9.33 27.44
N THR A 397 39.27 -10.16 26.56
CA THR A 397 40.65 -10.55 26.68
C THR A 397 41.30 -9.20 26.72
N ALA A 398 41.53 -8.72 27.95
CA ALA A 398 42.50 -7.70 28.22
C ALA A 398 43.61 -8.05 27.25
N MET A 399 43.88 -7.16 26.31
CA MET A 399 45.19 -7.15 25.69
C MET A 399 46.10 -7.14 26.90
N ALA A 400 46.62 -8.30 27.25
CA ALA A 400 47.73 -8.43 28.15
C ALA A 400 48.78 -7.62 27.41
N SER A 401 48.90 -6.37 27.85
CA SER A 401 49.95 -5.49 27.45
C SER A 401 51.22 -6.14 27.97
N ASP A 402 51.76 -7.07 27.19
CA ASP A 402 53.21 -7.24 27.07
C ASP A 402 53.77 -6.00 26.34
N ALA A 403 53.39 -4.82 26.83
CA ALA A 403 54.14 -3.60 26.67
C ALA A 403 55.05 -3.57 27.90
N SER A 404 56.24 -4.15 27.71
CA SER A 404 57.43 -3.68 28.40
C SER A 404 57.54 -2.17 28.15
N LEU A 405 56.91 -1.39 29.03
CA LEU A 405 57.00 0.06 29.09
C LEU A 405 58.43 0.43 29.49
N SER A 406 59.30 0.57 28.48
CA SER A 406 60.40 1.51 28.55
C SER A 406 59.76 2.91 28.62
N ALA A 407 59.60 3.42 29.83
CA ALA A 407 59.10 4.76 30.07
C ALA A 407 59.98 5.79 29.35
N PRO A 408 59.46 6.63 28.45
CA PRO A 408 60.18 7.83 28.05
C PRO A 408 60.25 8.76 29.26
N ILE A 409 61.47 9.12 29.63
CA ILE A 409 61.76 10.12 30.66
C ILE A 409 61.13 11.44 30.20
N TYR A 410 60.02 11.81 30.83
CA TYR A 410 59.43 13.13 30.69
C TYR A 410 60.24 14.09 31.54
N THR A 411 61.11 14.89 30.91
CA THR A 411 61.71 16.06 31.56
C THR A 411 60.65 17.18 31.59
N PRO A 412 60.22 17.65 32.77
CA PRO A 412 59.31 18.78 32.83
C PRO A 412 60.05 20.05 32.38
N VAL A 413 59.67 20.57 31.20
CA VAL A 413 60.04 21.92 30.77
C VAL A 413 59.15 22.90 31.54
N ASN A 414 59.77 23.73 32.37
CA ASN A 414 59.11 24.82 33.07
C ASN A 414 58.53 25.81 32.05
N ALA A 415 57.20 25.88 31.96
CA ALA A 415 56.50 26.91 31.21
C ALA A 415 56.56 28.24 31.98
N PRO A 416 56.88 29.38 31.34
CA PRO A 416 56.73 30.69 31.95
C PRO A 416 55.24 31.01 32.17
N SER A 417 54.95 31.55 33.35
CA SER A 417 53.64 32.07 33.73
C SER A 417 53.20 33.20 32.79
N SER A 418 52.12 32.96 32.04
CA SER A 418 51.37 34.02 31.33
C SER A 418 49.99 34.23 31.97
N PRO A 419 49.50 35.48 31.97
CA PRO A 419 48.40 35.92 32.81
C PRO A 419 47.03 35.54 32.26
N ALA A 420 46.06 35.48 33.18
CA ALA A 420 44.65 35.24 32.94
C ALA A 420 44.08 36.19 31.87
N ALA A 421 43.51 35.62 30.81
CA ALA A 421 42.67 36.31 29.85
C ALA A 421 41.30 35.60 29.77
N ASP A 422 40.34 36.26 30.41
CA ASP A 422 38.96 36.50 29.98
C ASP A 422 38.24 35.42 29.15
N PHE A 423 37.28 34.73 29.79
CA PHE A 423 36.31 33.87 29.12
C PHE A 423 35.17 34.72 28.55
N GLY A 424 35.21 34.99 27.25
CA GLY A 424 34.11 35.66 26.56
C GLY A 424 34.08 35.36 25.07
N ALA A 425 33.42 34.27 24.67
CA ALA A 425 32.68 34.17 23.40
C ALA A 425 32.06 32.77 23.26
N ALA A 426 30.74 32.70 23.43
CA ALA A 426 29.95 31.55 22.98
C ALA A 426 30.00 31.49 21.45
N GLN A 427 30.42 30.34 20.90
CA GLN A 427 30.30 30.06 19.47
C GLN A 427 28.81 29.96 19.10
N SER A 428 28.32 30.92 18.31
CA SER A 428 27.00 30.87 17.71
C SER A 428 26.97 29.87 16.55
N VAL A 429 26.07 28.89 16.65
CA VAL A 429 25.72 27.97 15.57
C VAL A 429 25.02 28.74 14.44
N PRO A 430 25.36 28.52 13.15
CA PRO A 430 24.68 29.19 12.06
C PRO A 430 23.24 28.68 11.90
N VAL A 431 22.27 29.59 12.08
CA VAL A 431 20.85 29.36 11.81
C VAL A 431 20.61 29.49 10.31
N SER A 432 19.99 28.48 9.72
CA SER A 432 19.57 28.45 8.31
C SER A 432 18.40 29.42 8.10
N PRO A 433 18.40 30.28 7.07
CA PRO A 433 17.30 31.23 6.85
C PRO A 433 16.02 30.53 6.39
N ALA A 434 14.89 30.95 6.96
CA ALA A 434 13.55 30.54 6.55
C ALA A 434 13.20 31.11 5.16
N PRO A 435 12.38 30.40 4.35
CA PRO A 435 11.88 30.95 3.10
C PRO A 435 10.78 31.98 3.34
N ASP A 436 10.95 33.15 2.72
CA ASP A 436 9.97 34.24 2.71
C ASP A 436 8.63 33.82 2.10
N THR A 437 7.55 34.29 2.72
CA THR A 437 6.16 33.99 2.33
C THR A 437 5.48 35.22 1.71
N VAL A 438 4.62 34.94 0.73
CA VAL A 438 3.43 35.68 0.25
C VAL A 438 3.61 36.92 -0.65
N ALA A 439 2.99 36.83 -1.83
CA ALA A 439 2.39 37.93 -2.60
C ALA A 439 0.88 37.61 -2.80
N PRO A 440 0.03 38.61 -3.09
CA PRO A 440 -1.19 38.86 -2.34
C PRO A 440 -2.47 38.19 -2.85
N VAL A 441 -3.39 38.01 -1.90
CA VAL A 441 -4.80 37.64 -2.10
C VAL A 441 -5.52 38.72 -2.91
N ALA A 442 -6.10 38.33 -4.04
CA ALA A 442 -7.01 39.16 -4.82
C ALA A 442 -8.45 39.06 -4.28
N GLU A 443 -9.14 40.18 -4.44
CA GLU A 443 -10.40 40.64 -3.84
C GLU A 443 -11.67 39.81 -4.10
N PRO A 444 -12.74 40.03 -3.29
CA PRO A 444 -13.99 39.30 -3.35
C PRO A 444 -14.81 39.57 -4.62
N VAL A 445 -15.35 38.49 -5.18
CA VAL A 445 -16.26 38.52 -6.34
C VAL A 445 -17.62 39.06 -5.91
N SER A 446 -18.09 40.11 -6.58
CA SER A 446 -19.42 40.69 -6.46
C SER A 446 -20.54 39.67 -6.72
N PRO A 447 -21.72 39.81 -6.08
CA PRO A 447 -22.87 38.95 -6.32
C PRO A 447 -23.45 39.19 -7.72
N MET A 448 -23.60 38.10 -8.48
CA MET A 448 -24.18 38.09 -9.80
C MET A 448 -25.68 38.44 -9.73
N ALA A 449 -26.07 39.44 -10.51
CA ALA A 449 -27.44 39.88 -10.66
C ALA A 449 -28.33 38.74 -11.18
N ALA A 450 -29.47 38.53 -10.50
CA ALA A 450 -30.53 37.64 -10.95
C ALA A 450 -31.12 38.16 -12.27
N SER A 451 -31.12 37.31 -13.30
CA SER A 451 -31.90 37.51 -14.52
C SER A 451 -33.38 37.23 -14.21
N PRO A 452 -34.31 38.18 -14.45
CA PRO A 452 -35.73 37.93 -14.25
C PRO A 452 -36.34 37.35 -15.54
N GLY A 453 -36.89 36.14 -15.45
CA GLY A 453 -37.81 35.63 -16.46
C GLY A 453 -37.52 34.22 -16.94
N GLU A 454 -37.66 33.23 -16.07
CA GLU A 454 -37.97 31.88 -16.52
C GLU A 454 -39.20 31.38 -15.74
N THR A 455 -40.33 31.40 -16.42
CA THR A 455 -41.61 30.93 -15.91
C THR A 455 -41.53 29.42 -15.74
N LEU A 456 -41.37 28.95 -14.50
CA LEU A 456 -41.51 27.55 -14.14
C LEU A 456 -42.95 27.10 -14.42
N THR A 457 -43.19 26.50 -15.58
CA THR A 457 -44.37 25.66 -15.80
C THR A 457 -44.24 24.41 -14.93
N LEU A 458 -45.10 24.32 -13.91
CA LEU A 458 -45.34 23.10 -13.14
C LEU A 458 -45.63 21.94 -14.12
N PRO A 459 -44.95 20.79 -14.00
CA PRO A 459 -45.37 19.59 -14.72
C PRO A 459 -46.75 19.17 -14.21
N ALA A 460 -47.66 18.94 -15.15
CA ALA A 460 -49.02 18.49 -14.90
C ALA A 460 -49.04 17.21 -14.06
N ASP A 461 -50.06 17.10 -13.21
CA ASP A 461 -50.35 15.93 -12.39
C ASP A 461 -50.29 14.63 -13.22
N PRO A 462 -49.66 13.56 -12.70
CA PRO A 462 -49.69 12.27 -13.38
C PRO A 462 -51.14 11.76 -13.48
N PRO A 463 -51.53 11.15 -14.62
CA PRO A 463 -52.87 10.61 -14.77
C PRO A 463 -53.12 9.52 -13.74
N ALA A 464 -54.32 9.54 -13.16
CA ALA A 464 -54.80 8.55 -12.22
C ALA A 464 -54.52 7.13 -12.73
N SER A 465 -53.79 6.36 -11.92
CA SER A 465 -53.49 4.96 -12.14
C SER A 465 -54.78 4.18 -12.31
N GLY A 466 -55.04 3.77 -13.55
CA GLY A 466 -56.08 2.81 -13.88
C GLY A 466 -55.77 1.46 -13.22
N ASP A 467 -56.79 0.98 -12.52
CA ASP A 467 -56.89 -0.35 -11.93
C ASP A 467 -56.57 -1.43 -12.99
N SER A 468 -55.41 -2.06 -12.84
CA SER A 468 -55.04 -3.26 -13.57
C SER A 468 -54.56 -4.30 -12.55
N THR A 469 -55.53 -5.01 -11.98
CA THR A 469 -55.32 -6.35 -11.42
C THR A 469 -54.76 -7.26 -12.52
N GLN A 470 -53.44 -7.32 -12.62
CA GLN A 470 -52.75 -8.46 -13.22
C GLN A 470 -52.80 -9.60 -12.19
N GLU A 471 -53.63 -10.61 -12.46
CA GLU A 471 -53.51 -11.92 -11.82
C GLU A 471 -52.12 -12.48 -12.11
N ILE A 472 -51.28 -12.53 -11.07
CA ILE A 472 -50.04 -13.30 -11.08
C ILE A 472 -50.45 -14.78 -10.97
N PRO A 473 -50.12 -15.64 -11.95
CA PRO A 473 -50.41 -17.07 -11.84
C PRO A 473 -49.65 -17.65 -10.65
N ALA A 474 -50.35 -18.38 -9.78
CA ALA A 474 -49.83 -18.91 -8.51
C ALA A 474 -48.70 -19.97 -8.65
N ASP A 475 -48.22 -20.25 -9.87
CA ASP A 475 -47.34 -21.38 -10.16
C ASP A 475 -45.91 -21.00 -10.58
N ALA A 476 -45.55 -19.71 -10.58
CA ALA A 476 -44.20 -19.25 -10.92
C ALA A 476 -43.40 -18.86 -9.68
N ASN A 477 -43.07 -19.84 -8.82
CA ASN A 477 -42.09 -19.66 -7.76
C ASN A 477 -40.75 -20.32 -8.19
N PRO A 478 -39.75 -19.56 -8.68
CA PRO A 478 -38.52 -20.12 -9.26
C PRO A 478 -37.52 -20.70 -8.24
N TYR A 479 -37.89 -20.86 -6.97
CA TYR A 479 -36.97 -21.27 -5.90
C TYR A 479 -37.22 -22.65 -5.27
N LEU A 480 -38.09 -23.48 -5.84
CA LEU A 480 -38.29 -24.85 -5.34
C LEU A 480 -37.56 -25.88 -6.22
N TYR A 481 -36.30 -26.13 -5.89
CA TYR A 481 -35.57 -27.32 -6.33
C TYR A 481 -36.24 -28.56 -5.71
N ARG A 482 -36.92 -29.35 -6.54
CA ARG A 482 -37.50 -30.64 -6.17
C ARG A 482 -36.44 -31.72 -6.47
N PRO A 483 -35.93 -32.47 -5.47
CA PRO A 483 -34.97 -33.54 -5.74
C PRO A 483 -35.65 -34.68 -6.51
N PRO A 484 -34.91 -35.44 -7.34
CA PRO A 484 -35.47 -36.55 -8.08
C PRO A 484 -35.88 -37.67 -7.11
N ALA A 485 -37.10 -38.18 -7.30
CA ALA A 485 -37.53 -39.41 -6.66
C ALA A 485 -36.72 -40.58 -7.26
N GLY A 486 -36.26 -41.47 -6.37
CA GLY A 486 -35.58 -42.72 -6.75
C GLY A 486 -36.48 -43.73 -7.44
#